data_AF-A0A183H936-F1
#
_entry.id   AF-A0A183H936-F1
#
_cell.length_a   1.000
_cell.length_b   1.000
_cell.length_c   1.000
_cell.angle_alpha   90.00
_cell.angle_beta   90.00
_cell.angle_gamma   90.00
#
_symmetry.space_group_name_H-M   'P 1'
#
loop_
_entity.id
_entity.type
_entity.pdbx_description
1 polymer ?
#
loop_
_entity_poly.entity_id
_entity_poly.type
_entity_poly.pdbx_seq_one_letter_code
_entity_poly.pdbx_strand_id
1 'polypeptide(L)'
;MWLLIWGVPMNLPVHLDISSISSVHETKHRIIKRKLAAGWRHRTQTEKANYIVTAGTVTHNSSTLTADLVSRVNKLKLSIVSLNDATIRLLIDEKEGAIRPRFQPLDALKDGSNLKTLDFKSVEINDNSTIIITANNAKVLLNYEPFRIDLFIKDELVISINPNNALKFEQFRKKEDGDEAKGAEGFWEEDFKNHHDSKPFGSSSVGIDLSFIGYKFIYGLPEHADSFALRSTM
;
A
#
# COMPACT_ATOMS: atom_id res chain seq x y z
N MET A 1 46.28 41.90 -12.58
CA MET A 1 45.13 42.57 -13.21
C MET A 1 44.05 42.69 -12.15
N TRP A 2 43.62 43.92 -11.87
CA TRP A 2 42.78 44.34 -10.74
C TRP A 2 41.27 44.30 -11.07
N LEU A 3 40.44 43.98 -10.06
CA LEU A 3 39.07 44.46 -9.73
C LEU A 3 37.94 44.32 -10.83
N LEU A 4 36.64 44.18 -10.57
CA LEU A 4 35.76 44.73 -9.54
C LEU A 4 34.48 43.88 -9.41
N ILE A 5 34.02 43.71 -8.18
CA ILE A 5 32.64 43.39 -7.79
C ILE A 5 31.80 44.67 -7.97
N TRP A 6 30.59 44.55 -8.52
CA TRP A 6 29.51 45.50 -8.26
C TRP A 6 28.25 44.72 -7.87
N GLY A 7 27.89 44.84 -6.58
CA GLY A 7 26.55 44.59 -6.11
C GLY A 7 25.65 45.77 -6.50
N VAL A 8 24.47 45.45 -7.02
CA VAL A 8 23.37 46.41 -7.13
C VAL A 8 22.40 46.07 -5.98
N PRO A 9 22.19 46.96 -5.01
CA PRO A 9 21.10 46.79 -4.05
C PRO A 9 19.79 47.17 -4.77
N MET A 10 19.08 46.16 -5.27
CA MET A 10 17.74 46.36 -5.81
C MET A 10 16.73 46.26 -4.66
N ASN A 11 16.47 47.39 -4.00
CA ASN A 11 15.31 47.55 -3.11
C ASN A 11 14.05 47.59 -3.98
N LEU A 12 13.50 46.41 -4.28
CA LEU A 12 12.14 46.27 -4.77
C LEU A 12 11.21 46.13 -3.55
N PRO A 13 10.33 47.09 -3.27
CA PRO A 13 9.24 46.85 -2.34
C PRO A 13 8.29 45.82 -2.99
N VAL A 14 8.32 44.57 -2.51
CA VAL A 14 7.29 43.59 -2.81
C VAL A 14 6.06 43.99 -2.01
N HIS A 15 5.13 44.69 -2.65
CA HIS A 15 3.76 44.83 -2.14
C HIS A 15 3.06 43.48 -2.31
N LEU A 16 3.07 42.68 -1.25
CA LEU A 16 2.20 41.50 -1.11
C LEU A 16 0.82 42.00 -0.70
N ASP A 17 -0.05 42.18 -1.68
CA ASP A 17 -1.48 42.44 -1.45
C ASP A 17 -2.14 41.12 -1.00
N ILE A 18 -2.21 40.90 0.32
CA ILE A 18 -2.92 39.77 0.94
C ILE A 18 -4.38 40.18 1.09
N SER A 19 -5.11 40.27 -0.02
CA SER A 19 -6.53 40.67 -0.01
C SER A 19 -7.53 39.51 0.04
N SER A 20 -7.09 38.25 0.11
CA SER A 20 -7.96 37.16 0.60
C SER A 20 -7.19 35.90 1.01
N ILE A 21 -6.89 35.73 2.30
CA ILE A 21 -6.74 34.38 2.86
C ILE A 21 -8.16 33.91 3.22
N SER A 22 -8.77 33.10 2.37
CA SER A 22 -9.93 32.32 2.80
C SER A 22 -9.42 31.22 3.72
N SER A 23 -9.91 31.18 4.97
CA SER A 23 -9.52 30.15 5.94
C SER A 23 -9.79 28.75 5.40
N VAL A 24 -8.89 27.81 5.72
CA VAL A 24 -9.13 26.39 5.44
C VAL A 24 -10.26 25.94 6.34
N HIS A 25 -11.44 25.76 5.76
CA HIS A 25 -12.58 25.26 6.52
C HIS A 25 -12.51 23.73 6.56
N GLU A 26 -12.17 23.18 7.73
CA GLU A 26 -12.00 21.74 7.96
C GLU A 26 -13.21 20.92 7.49
N THR A 27 -14.43 21.49 7.56
CA THR A 27 -15.69 20.89 7.11
C THR A 27 -15.76 20.63 5.60
N LYS A 28 -14.85 21.18 4.79
CA LYS A 28 -14.72 20.91 3.35
C LYS A 28 -13.88 19.67 3.04
N HIS A 29 -13.20 19.10 4.03
CA HIS A 29 -12.36 17.92 3.87
C HIS A 29 -12.98 16.71 4.57
N ARG A 30 -12.74 15.52 4.03
CA ARG A 30 -13.15 14.27 4.67
C ARG A 30 -12.16 13.96 5.78
N ILE A 31 -12.64 13.96 7.02
CA ILE A 31 -11.88 13.52 8.19
C ILE A 31 -12.12 12.01 8.35
N ILE A 32 -11.07 11.26 8.69
CA ILE A 32 -11.11 9.81 8.98
C ILE A 32 -12.03 9.45 10.18
N LYS A 33 -12.66 10.44 10.82
CA LYS A 33 -13.67 10.25 11.87
C LYS A 33 -15.05 9.77 11.35
N ARG A 34 -15.30 9.78 10.04
CA ARG A 34 -16.60 9.35 9.48
C ARG A 34 -16.64 7.84 9.24
N LYS A 35 -17.67 7.18 9.79
CA LYS A 35 -17.89 5.73 9.69
C LYS A 35 -17.93 5.17 8.27
N LEU A 36 -18.29 6.03 7.31
CA LEU A 36 -18.52 5.65 5.92
C LEU A 36 -17.23 5.48 5.11
N ALA A 37 -16.10 6.06 5.56
CA ALA A 37 -14.85 6.03 4.82
C ALA A 37 -14.11 4.69 5.02
N ALA A 38 -13.55 4.15 3.93
CA ALA A 38 -12.71 2.96 4.00
C ALA A 38 -11.59 3.09 5.04
N GLY A 39 -10.94 4.25 5.14
CA GLY A 39 -9.91 4.51 6.15
C GLY A 39 -10.39 4.29 7.60
N TRP A 40 -11.65 4.60 7.91
CA TRP A 40 -12.22 4.30 9.22
C TRP A 40 -12.39 2.79 9.43
N ARG A 41 -12.94 2.08 8.43
CA ARG A 41 -13.09 0.61 8.47
C ARG A 41 -11.76 -0.14 8.60
N HIS A 42 -10.66 0.41 8.10
CA HIS A 42 -9.33 -0.15 8.32
C HIS A 42 -8.82 0.10 9.74
N ARG A 43 -9.04 1.30 10.30
CA ARG A 43 -8.63 1.65 11.67
C ARG A 43 -9.43 0.94 12.76
N THR A 44 -10.71 0.67 12.54
CA THR A 44 -11.61 0.06 13.53
C THR A 44 -11.82 -1.43 13.33
N GLN A 45 -10.85 -2.13 12.71
CA GLN A 45 -10.97 -3.57 12.47
C GLN A 45 -10.94 -4.34 13.79
N THR A 46 -12.10 -4.86 14.21
CA THR A 46 -12.25 -5.71 15.40
C THR A 46 -11.90 -7.16 15.12
N GLU A 47 -12.17 -7.65 13.90
CA GLU A 47 -11.88 -9.01 13.45
C GLU A 47 -10.91 -8.96 12.27
N LYS A 48 -9.62 -9.21 12.56
CA LYS A 48 -8.57 -9.31 11.55
C LYS A 48 -8.71 -10.64 10.80
N ALA A 49 -8.75 -10.57 9.47
CA ALA A 49 -8.83 -11.77 8.65
C ALA A 49 -7.52 -12.55 8.77
N ASN A 50 -7.60 -13.86 9.03
CA ASN A 50 -6.43 -14.73 8.95
C ASN A 50 -6.19 -15.08 7.48
N TYR A 51 -5.12 -14.55 6.91
CA TYR A 51 -4.68 -14.90 5.57
C TYR A 51 -3.62 -16.00 5.64
N ILE A 52 -3.75 -16.99 4.78
CA ILE A 52 -2.92 -18.18 4.73
C ILE A 52 -2.40 -18.37 3.31
N VAL A 53 -1.09 -18.59 3.16
CA VAL A 53 -0.51 -19.05 1.89
C VAL A 53 -0.78 -20.54 1.75
N THR A 54 -1.35 -20.97 0.63
CA THR A 54 -1.60 -22.39 0.38
C THR A 54 -0.32 -23.07 -0.10
N ALA A 55 0.35 -23.84 0.77
CA ALA A 55 1.67 -24.43 0.52
C ALA A 55 1.81 -25.13 -0.85
N GLY A 56 0.84 -25.96 -1.23
CA GLY A 56 0.85 -26.69 -2.52
C GLY A 56 0.69 -25.82 -3.78
N THR A 57 0.43 -24.53 -3.62
CA THR A 57 0.29 -23.57 -4.74
C THR A 57 1.52 -22.69 -4.93
N VAL A 58 2.50 -22.78 -4.01
CA VAL A 58 3.73 -22.00 -4.10
C VAL A 58 4.56 -22.53 -5.28
N THR A 59 4.72 -21.67 -6.27
CA THR A 59 5.49 -21.95 -7.49
C THR A 59 6.36 -20.74 -7.80
N HIS A 60 7.46 -20.94 -8.50
CA HIS A 60 8.32 -19.85 -8.91
C HIS A 60 8.90 -20.09 -10.30
N ASN A 61 9.21 -19.01 -10.99
CA ASN A 61 10.16 -18.99 -12.10
C ASN A 61 11.46 -18.33 -11.62
N SER A 62 12.34 -17.95 -12.54
CA SER A 62 13.64 -17.39 -12.20
C SER A 62 13.58 -16.14 -11.33
N SER A 63 12.57 -15.26 -11.47
CA SER A 63 12.52 -13.94 -10.81
C SER A 63 11.19 -13.62 -10.12
N THR A 64 10.21 -14.51 -10.19
CA THR A 64 8.88 -14.35 -9.61
C THR A 64 8.45 -15.60 -8.85
N LEU A 65 8.01 -15.42 -7.61
CA LEU A 65 7.29 -16.43 -6.85
C LEU A 65 5.80 -16.08 -6.84
N THR A 66 4.94 -17.08 -7.01
CA THR A 66 3.48 -16.95 -6.97
C THR A 66 2.86 -17.98 -6.03
N ALA A 67 1.79 -17.60 -5.34
CA ALA A 67 1.03 -18.51 -4.48
C ALA A 67 -0.44 -18.05 -4.34
N ASP A 68 -1.32 -18.96 -3.95
CA ASP A 68 -2.66 -18.60 -3.49
C ASP A 68 -2.61 -18.10 -2.05
N LEU A 69 -3.22 -16.94 -1.81
CA LEU A 69 -3.39 -16.32 -0.50
C LEU A 69 -4.87 -16.30 -0.16
N VAL A 70 -5.26 -17.09 0.85
CA VAL A 70 -6.67 -17.34 1.16
C VAL A 70 -7.03 -16.87 2.56
N SER A 71 -8.24 -16.37 2.74
CA SER A 71 -8.86 -16.18 4.03
C SER A 71 -10.21 -16.91 4.05
N ARG A 72 -10.99 -16.78 5.14
CA ARG A 72 -12.37 -17.28 5.17
C ARG A 72 -13.25 -16.70 4.05
N VAL A 73 -12.92 -15.49 3.56
CA VAL A 73 -13.74 -14.75 2.60
C VAL A 73 -13.04 -14.59 1.25
N ASN A 74 -11.74 -14.32 1.26
CA ASN A 74 -10.99 -13.94 0.06
C ASN A 74 -10.20 -15.12 -0.51
N LYS A 75 -10.14 -15.18 -1.84
CA LYS A 75 -9.21 -16.02 -2.60
C LYS A 75 -8.36 -15.13 -3.49
N LEU A 76 -7.14 -14.86 -3.07
CA LEU A 76 -6.24 -13.90 -3.69
C LEU A 76 -5.04 -14.62 -4.32
N LYS A 77 -4.41 -13.95 -5.26
CA LYS A 77 -3.11 -14.32 -5.83
C LYS A 77 -2.04 -13.43 -5.21
N LEU A 78 -1.04 -14.05 -4.60
CA LEU A 78 0.19 -13.43 -4.14
C LEU A 78 1.26 -13.55 -5.24
N SER A 79 2.02 -12.48 -5.48
CA SER A 79 3.20 -12.50 -6.33
C SER A 79 4.33 -11.69 -5.71
N ILE A 80 5.52 -12.27 -5.62
CA ILE A 80 6.75 -11.64 -5.15
C ILE A 80 7.71 -11.61 -6.33
N VAL A 81 8.05 -10.41 -6.82
CA VAL A 81 8.88 -10.20 -8.01
C VAL A 81 10.19 -9.52 -7.60
N SER A 82 11.32 -10.07 -8.03
CA SER A 82 12.63 -9.43 -7.92
C SER A 82 12.90 -8.56 -9.15
N LEU A 83 13.17 -7.27 -8.93
CA LEU A 83 13.49 -6.29 -9.96
C LEU A 83 14.99 -6.06 -10.06
N ASN A 84 15.46 -5.63 -11.24
CA ASN A 84 16.88 -5.46 -11.53
C ASN A 84 17.55 -4.27 -10.81
N ASP A 85 16.77 -3.41 -10.17
CA ASP A 85 17.22 -2.28 -9.36
C ASP A 85 17.29 -2.61 -7.86
N ALA A 86 17.35 -3.91 -7.51
CA ALA A 86 17.34 -4.42 -6.15
C ALA A 86 16.01 -4.26 -5.38
N THR A 87 14.94 -3.87 -6.08
CA THR A 87 13.60 -3.79 -5.47
C THR A 87 12.92 -5.15 -5.45
N ILE A 88 12.17 -5.42 -4.37
CA ILE A 88 11.20 -6.51 -4.32
C ILE A 88 9.81 -5.92 -4.45
N ARG A 89 9.06 -6.37 -5.45
CA ARG A 89 7.68 -5.95 -5.70
C ARG A 89 6.71 -7.02 -5.20
N LEU A 90 5.88 -6.65 -4.24
CA LEU A 90 4.77 -7.45 -3.75
C LEU A 90 3.49 -7.07 -4.49
N LEU A 91 2.79 -8.04 -5.07
CA LEU A 91 1.45 -7.88 -5.61
C LEU A 91 0.49 -8.85 -4.92
N ILE A 92 -0.66 -8.34 -4.49
CA ILE A 92 -1.79 -9.12 -4.00
C ILE A 92 -3.00 -8.66 -4.81
N ASP A 93 -3.62 -9.58 -5.53
CA ASP A 93 -4.79 -9.29 -6.36
C ASP A 93 -5.84 -10.38 -6.21
N GLU A 94 -7.07 -10.13 -6.66
CA GLU A 94 -8.10 -11.17 -6.72
C GLU A 94 -7.69 -12.23 -7.74
N LYS A 95 -7.95 -13.51 -7.42
CA LYS A 95 -7.74 -14.62 -8.36
C LYS A 95 -8.78 -14.57 -9.49
N GLU A 96 -8.62 -15.43 -10.49
CA GLU A 96 -9.61 -15.63 -11.56
C GLU A 96 -11.03 -15.78 -11.00
N GLY A 97 -11.98 -15.05 -11.60
CA GLY A 97 -13.36 -14.93 -11.11
C GLY A 97 -13.72 -13.55 -10.53
N ALA A 98 -12.75 -12.64 -10.41
CA ALA A 98 -13.04 -11.23 -10.09
C ALA A 98 -13.98 -10.61 -11.12
N ILE A 99 -14.96 -9.83 -10.66
CA ILE A 99 -15.98 -9.20 -11.52
C ILE A 99 -15.35 -8.17 -12.48
N ARG A 100 -14.21 -7.60 -12.10
CA ARG A 100 -13.42 -6.65 -12.91
C ARG A 100 -11.96 -6.67 -12.42
N PRO A 101 -10.99 -6.25 -13.27
CA PRO A 101 -9.61 -6.09 -12.83
C PRO A 101 -9.48 -4.92 -11.84
N ARG A 102 -8.53 -5.02 -10.92
CA ARG A 102 -8.11 -3.89 -10.08
C ARG A 102 -7.22 -2.95 -10.86
N PHE A 103 -7.35 -1.66 -10.59
CA PHE A 103 -6.50 -0.65 -11.20
C PHE A 103 -5.04 -0.87 -10.80
N GLN A 104 -4.13 -0.86 -11.78
CA GLN A 104 -2.70 -0.87 -11.57
C GLN A 104 -2.11 0.40 -12.20
N PRO A 105 -1.45 1.28 -11.43
CA PRO A 105 -0.89 2.54 -11.92
C PRO A 105 0.43 2.31 -12.67
N LEU A 106 0.36 1.65 -13.83
CA LEU A 106 1.55 1.32 -14.64
C LEU A 106 2.20 2.56 -15.26
N ASP A 107 1.42 3.61 -15.47
CA ASP A 107 1.83 4.93 -15.95
C ASP A 107 2.73 5.68 -14.95
N ALA A 108 2.60 5.40 -13.66
CA ALA A 108 3.47 5.94 -12.62
C ALA A 108 4.86 5.25 -12.56
N LEU A 109 5.03 4.11 -13.25
CA LEU A 109 6.27 3.36 -13.28
C LEU A 109 7.11 3.74 -14.49
N LYS A 110 8.43 3.83 -14.30
CA LYS A 110 9.37 3.95 -15.42
C LYS A 110 9.33 2.66 -16.24
N ASP A 111 8.74 2.73 -17.43
CA ASP A 111 8.50 1.57 -18.31
C ASP A 111 7.66 0.48 -17.64
N GLY A 112 6.50 0.86 -17.09
CA GLY A 112 5.58 -0.06 -16.39
C GLY A 112 5.10 -1.26 -17.21
N SER A 113 5.16 -1.17 -18.54
CA SER A 113 4.88 -2.26 -19.48
C SER A 113 6.01 -3.29 -19.60
N ASN A 114 7.23 -2.95 -19.22
CA ASN A 114 8.42 -3.77 -19.46
C ASN A 114 9.39 -3.72 -18.27
N LEU A 115 8.84 -3.97 -17.08
CA LEU A 115 9.62 -4.03 -15.85
C LEU A 115 10.73 -5.06 -15.97
N LYS A 116 11.95 -4.62 -15.69
CA LYS A 116 13.15 -5.45 -15.76
C LYS A 116 13.27 -6.24 -14.47
N THR A 117 13.16 -7.56 -14.59
CA THR A 117 13.33 -8.46 -13.47
C THR A 117 14.78 -8.91 -13.35
N LEU A 118 15.12 -9.44 -12.18
CA LEU A 118 16.40 -10.06 -11.91
C LEU A 118 16.19 -11.36 -11.17
N ASP A 119 16.86 -12.40 -11.61
CA ASP A 119 16.67 -13.75 -11.11
C ASP A 119 17.02 -13.85 -9.61
N PHE A 120 16.27 -14.71 -8.92
CA PHE A 120 16.61 -15.15 -7.58
C PHE A 120 17.92 -15.93 -7.60
N LYS A 121 18.72 -15.75 -6.56
CA LYS A 121 19.91 -16.58 -6.33
C LYS A 121 19.51 -17.99 -5.90
N SER A 122 18.49 -18.10 -5.04
CA SER A 122 17.91 -19.38 -4.61
C SER A 122 16.50 -19.19 -4.06
N VAL A 123 15.71 -20.27 -4.12
CA VAL A 123 14.37 -20.36 -3.51
C VAL A 123 14.28 -21.71 -2.80
N GLU A 124 13.93 -21.68 -1.51
CA GLU A 124 13.73 -22.87 -0.68
C GLU A 124 12.28 -22.87 -0.18
N ILE A 125 11.48 -23.81 -0.69
CA ILE A 125 10.08 -23.97 -0.34
C ILE A 125 9.98 -25.05 0.74
N ASN A 126 9.50 -24.66 1.92
CA ASN A 126 9.26 -25.52 3.08
C ASN A 126 7.75 -25.66 3.35
N ASP A 127 7.39 -26.53 4.29
CA ASP A 127 5.98 -26.83 4.62
C ASP A 127 5.19 -25.59 5.07
N ASN A 128 5.83 -24.72 5.88
CA ASN A 128 5.19 -23.57 6.52
C ASN A 128 5.77 -22.21 6.08
N SER A 129 6.76 -22.22 5.19
CA SER A 129 7.41 -20.98 4.74
C SER A 129 8.16 -21.16 3.43
N THR A 130 8.49 -20.06 2.77
CA THR A 130 9.47 -20.03 1.67
C THR A 130 10.57 -19.03 1.99
N ILE A 131 11.82 -19.40 1.72
CA ILE A 131 12.98 -18.51 1.80
C ILE A 131 13.45 -18.21 0.37
N ILE A 132 13.51 -16.92 0.02
CA ILE A 132 14.06 -16.45 -1.25
C ILE A 132 15.34 -15.68 -0.96
N ILE A 133 16.43 -16.02 -1.64
CA ILE A 133 17.65 -15.21 -1.65
C ILE A 133 17.68 -14.48 -3.00
N THR A 134 17.65 -13.16 -2.96
CA THR A 134 17.77 -12.31 -4.15
C THR A 134 19.21 -12.33 -4.69
N ALA A 135 19.40 -11.94 -5.96
CA ALA A 135 20.74 -11.77 -6.54
C ALA A 135 21.65 -10.83 -5.72
N ASN A 136 21.07 -9.86 -5.01
CA ASN A 136 21.78 -8.90 -4.18
C ASN A 136 22.00 -9.39 -2.72
N ASN A 137 21.76 -10.68 -2.46
CA ASN A 137 21.89 -11.34 -1.16
C ASN A 137 20.94 -10.81 -0.06
N ALA A 138 19.89 -10.06 -0.41
CA ALA A 138 18.77 -9.85 0.51
C ALA A 138 17.95 -11.13 0.62
N LYS A 139 17.52 -11.48 1.83
CA LYS A 139 16.71 -12.66 2.13
C LYS A 139 15.26 -12.24 2.37
N VAL A 140 14.32 -12.91 1.70
CA VAL A 140 12.88 -12.76 1.91
C VAL A 140 12.35 -14.04 2.54
N LEU A 141 11.74 -13.94 3.71
CA LEU A 141 11.05 -15.04 4.36
C LEU A 141 9.54 -14.83 4.23
N LEU A 142 8.87 -15.69 3.47
CA LEU A 142 7.41 -15.76 3.38
C LEU A 142 6.91 -16.80 4.40
N ASN A 143 6.28 -16.35 5.49
CA ASN A 143 5.55 -17.22 6.41
C ASN A 143 4.14 -17.47 5.88
N TYR A 144 3.67 -18.72 5.93
CA TYR A 144 2.38 -19.10 5.35
C TYR A 144 1.20 -18.81 6.26
N GLU A 145 1.29 -19.16 7.54
CA GLU A 145 0.22 -18.95 8.52
C GLU A 145 0.78 -18.47 9.87
N PRO A 146 0.43 -17.24 10.32
CA PRO A 146 -0.27 -16.21 9.55
C PRO A 146 0.60 -15.71 8.38
N PHE A 147 -0.03 -15.26 7.30
CA PHE A 147 0.67 -14.64 6.16
C PHE A 147 1.49 -13.43 6.63
N ARG A 148 2.80 -13.50 6.45
CA ARG A 148 3.76 -12.43 6.78
C ARG A 148 4.97 -12.55 5.86
N ILE A 149 5.55 -11.41 5.50
CA ILE A 149 6.82 -11.38 4.74
C ILE A 149 7.85 -10.59 5.52
N ASP A 150 9.00 -11.18 5.76
CA ASP A 150 10.14 -10.55 6.41
C ASP A 150 11.32 -10.39 5.45
N LEU A 151 11.88 -9.19 5.41
CA LEU A 151 13.07 -8.85 4.62
C LEU A 151 14.29 -8.71 5.53
N PHE A 152 15.33 -9.47 5.20
CA PHE A 152 16.62 -9.45 5.89
C PHE A 152 17.73 -8.94 4.97
N ILE A 153 18.59 -8.08 5.51
CA ILE A 153 19.83 -7.62 4.86
C ILE A 153 20.98 -7.93 5.81
N LYS A 154 21.98 -8.71 5.33
CA LYS A 154 23.10 -9.18 6.18
C LYS A 154 22.60 -9.85 7.47
N ASP A 155 21.57 -10.69 7.34
CA ASP A 155 20.89 -11.40 8.43
C ASP A 155 20.17 -10.54 9.48
N GLU A 156 20.09 -9.23 9.28
CA GLU A 156 19.30 -8.32 10.10
C GLU A 156 17.91 -8.10 9.49
N LEU A 157 16.85 -8.28 10.28
CA LEU A 157 15.48 -7.96 9.87
C LEU A 157 15.34 -6.44 9.72
N VAL A 158 15.01 -5.97 8.52
CA VAL A 158 14.87 -4.54 8.22
C VAL A 158 13.42 -4.11 7.97
N ILE A 159 12.62 -4.98 7.36
CA ILE A 159 11.21 -4.70 7.05
C ILE A 159 10.38 -5.96 7.33
N SER A 160 9.22 -5.77 7.96
CA SER A 160 8.20 -6.80 8.06
C SER A 160 6.91 -6.30 7.44
N ILE A 161 6.28 -7.13 6.60
CA ILE A 161 5.02 -6.85 5.91
C ILE A 161 3.95 -7.76 6.51
N ASN A 162 2.82 -7.15 6.88
CA ASN A 162 1.72 -7.74 7.63
C ASN A 162 2.05 -8.30 9.04
N PRO A 163 2.99 -7.72 9.83
CA PRO A 163 3.38 -8.30 11.13
C PRO A 163 2.23 -8.34 12.15
N ASN A 164 1.26 -7.43 12.07
CA ASN A 164 0.11 -7.37 12.97
C ASN A 164 -1.15 -8.00 12.37
N ASN A 165 -1.02 -8.76 11.28
CA ASN A 165 -2.13 -9.33 10.53
C ASN A 165 -3.20 -8.28 10.15
N ALA A 166 -2.78 -7.07 9.77
CA ALA A 166 -3.69 -5.98 9.43
C ALA A 166 -4.07 -5.93 7.94
N LEU A 167 -3.63 -6.92 7.14
CA LEU A 167 -4.10 -7.09 5.77
C LEU A 167 -5.63 -7.12 5.76
N LYS A 168 -6.21 -6.17 5.03
CA LYS A 168 -7.63 -6.09 4.76
C LYS A 168 -7.83 -5.86 3.28
N PHE A 169 -8.60 -6.75 2.67
CA PHE A 169 -8.84 -6.78 1.24
C PHE A 169 -10.34 -6.90 0.98
N GLU A 170 -10.99 -5.80 0.62
CA GLU A 170 -12.41 -5.79 0.27
C GLU A 170 -12.57 -6.18 -1.19
N GLN A 171 -13.00 -7.42 -1.45
CA GLN A 171 -13.26 -7.96 -2.79
C GLN A 171 -14.40 -7.24 -3.49
N PHE A 172 -14.39 -7.23 -4.83
CA PHE A 172 -15.53 -6.69 -5.57
C PHE A 172 -16.77 -7.55 -5.35
N ARG A 173 -17.94 -6.91 -5.24
CA ARG A 173 -19.24 -7.57 -5.10
C ARG A 173 -20.25 -6.91 -6.01
N LYS A 174 -21.18 -7.68 -6.57
CA LYS A 174 -22.40 -7.10 -7.16
C LYS A 174 -23.34 -6.77 -6.01
N LYS A 175 -24.04 -5.64 -6.13
CA LYS A 175 -25.08 -5.28 -5.17
C LYS A 175 -26.28 -6.18 -5.40
N GLU A 176 -26.68 -6.94 -4.38
CA GLU A 176 -27.93 -7.72 -4.38
C GLU A 176 -29.01 -7.01 -3.57
N ASP A 177 -30.28 -7.31 -3.86
CA ASP A 177 -31.41 -6.73 -3.12
C ASP A 177 -31.34 -7.12 -1.63
N GLY A 178 -31.25 -6.12 -0.76
CA GLY A 178 -31.10 -6.31 0.70
C GLY A 178 -29.66 -6.26 1.22
N ASP A 179 -28.64 -6.06 0.36
CA ASP A 179 -27.24 -5.91 0.78
C ASP A 179 -26.97 -4.60 1.55
N GLU A 180 -27.80 -3.58 1.37
CA GLU A 180 -27.72 -2.33 2.15
C GLU A 180 -27.91 -2.58 3.65
N ALA A 181 -28.72 -3.57 4.03
CA ALA A 181 -28.97 -3.95 5.42
C ALA A 181 -27.91 -4.93 5.97
N LYS A 182 -27.13 -5.59 5.10
CA LYS A 182 -26.13 -6.60 5.47
C LYS A 182 -24.69 -6.07 5.41
N GLY A 183 -24.43 -5.02 4.64
CA GLY A 183 -23.13 -4.38 4.53
C GLY A 183 -22.79 -3.52 5.74
N ALA A 184 -21.49 -3.39 6.05
CA ALA A 184 -21.05 -2.38 7.00
C ALA A 184 -21.41 -0.98 6.48
N GLU A 185 -21.71 -0.04 7.37
CA GLU A 185 -22.04 1.36 7.04
C GLU A 185 -21.02 1.94 6.02
N GLY A 186 -21.53 2.56 4.93
CA GLY A 186 -20.71 3.13 3.85
C GLY A 186 -19.96 2.13 2.97
N PHE A 187 -20.32 0.85 3.02
CA PHE A 187 -19.77 -0.16 2.10
C PHE A 187 -20.30 0.07 0.68
N TRP A 188 -21.58 0.38 0.54
CA TRP A 188 -22.21 0.79 -0.71
C TRP A 188 -22.26 2.32 -0.81
N GLU A 189 -23.32 2.87 -1.38
CA GLU A 189 -23.51 4.29 -1.64
C GLU A 189 -23.11 5.17 -0.46
N GLU A 190 -22.51 6.31 -0.76
CA GLU A 190 -22.21 7.31 0.24
C GLU A 190 -22.49 8.72 -0.28
N ASP A 191 -22.99 9.56 0.61
CA ASP A 191 -23.17 10.98 0.35
C ASP A 191 -22.10 11.79 1.09
N PHE A 192 -21.46 12.69 0.36
CA PHE A 192 -20.63 13.73 0.95
C PHE A 192 -21.07 15.10 0.46
N LYS A 193 -21.79 15.79 1.35
CA LYS A 193 -22.44 17.07 1.05
C LYS A 193 -23.43 16.88 -0.10
N ASN A 194 -23.20 17.51 -1.24
CA ASN A 194 -24.08 17.47 -2.41
C ASN A 194 -23.61 16.45 -3.46
N HIS A 195 -22.62 15.60 -3.11
CA HIS A 195 -22.08 14.60 -4.02
C HIS A 195 -22.50 13.21 -3.54
N HIS A 196 -23.18 12.49 -4.42
CA HIS A 196 -23.56 11.11 -4.26
C HIS A 196 -22.56 10.21 -5.01
N ASP A 197 -21.89 9.31 -4.28
CA ASP A 197 -21.05 8.27 -4.85
C ASP A 197 -21.83 6.95 -4.85
N SER A 198 -22.16 6.46 -6.05
CA SER A 198 -23.02 5.28 -6.23
C SER A 198 -22.33 3.95 -5.94
N LYS A 199 -20.98 3.90 -5.89
CA LYS A 199 -20.17 2.69 -5.61
C LYS A 199 -20.79 1.38 -6.14
N PRO A 200 -20.89 1.21 -7.46
CA PRO A 200 -21.61 0.08 -8.07
C PRO A 200 -21.05 -1.32 -7.72
N PHE A 201 -19.81 -1.38 -7.20
CA PHE A 201 -19.16 -2.63 -6.79
C PHE A 201 -18.84 -2.65 -5.28
N GLY A 202 -19.49 -1.76 -4.53
CA GLY A 202 -19.22 -1.52 -3.13
C GLY A 202 -17.81 -1.01 -2.88
N SER A 203 -17.39 -1.09 -1.63
CA SER A 203 -16.06 -0.72 -1.25
C SER A 203 -15.05 -1.77 -1.69
N SER A 204 -13.95 -1.30 -2.26
CA SER A 204 -12.88 -2.14 -2.78
C SER A 204 -11.52 -1.78 -2.16
N SER A 205 -11.52 -1.34 -0.90
CA SER A 205 -10.30 -0.87 -0.26
C SER A 205 -9.33 -2.02 0.05
N VAL A 206 -8.04 -1.71 -0.04
CA VAL A 206 -6.95 -2.62 0.31
C VAL A 206 -6.01 -1.89 1.26
N GLY A 207 -5.53 -2.57 2.27
CA GLY A 207 -4.63 -2.03 3.27
C GLY A 207 -3.83 -3.15 3.92
N ILE A 208 -2.60 -2.85 4.28
CA ILE A 208 -1.64 -3.76 4.90
C ILE A 208 -0.71 -2.95 5.79
N ASP A 209 -0.26 -3.51 6.91
CA ASP A 209 0.72 -2.87 7.77
C ASP A 209 2.15 -3.24 7.38
N LEU A 210 3.06 -2.27 7.55
CA LEU A 210 4.50 -2.46 7.40
C LEU A 210 5.20 -1.98 8.66
N SER A 211 6.22 -2.72 9.10
CA SER A 211 7.11 -2.32 10.19
C SER A 211 8.52 -2.13 9.64
N PHE A 212 9.11 -0.96 9.90
CA PHE A 212 10.51 -0.66 9.62
C PHE A 212 11.34 -0.89 10.89
N ILE A 213 12.15 -1.94 10.91
CA ILE A 213 12.83 -2.40 12.11
C ILE A 213 14.19 -1.71 12.24
N GLY A 214 14.49 -1.15 13.42
CA GLY A 214 15.72 -0.40 13.68
C GLY A 214 15.69 1.06 13.22
N TYR A 215 14.57 1.55 12.68
CA TYR A 215 14.42 2.92 12.22
C TYR A 215 13.57 3.74 13.19
N LYS A 216 14.06 4.94 13.53
CA LYS A 216 13.35 5.89 14.41
C LYS A 216 12.52 6.93 13.64
N PHE A 217 12.92 7.22 12.41
CA PHE A 217 12.32 8.28 11.60
C PHE A 217 11.93 7.73 10.23
N ILE A 218 10.75 8.13 9.76
CA ILE A 218 10.25 7.86 8.41
C ILE A 218 9.98 9.23 7.77
N TYR A 219 10.21 9.32 6.46
CA TYR A 219 10.10 10.55 5.68
C TYR A 219 9.27 10.26 4.41
N GLY A 220 8.78 11.31 3.76
CA GLY A 220 8.07 11.20 2.48
C GLY A 220 6.56 11.41 2.61
N LEU A 221 5.78 10.70 1.79
CA LEU A 221 4.33 10.93 1.60
C LEU A 221 3.95 12.42 1.42
N PRO A 222 4.64 13.18 0.54
CA PRO A 222 4.17 14.53 0.24
C PRO A 222 2.83 14.48 -0.52
N GLU A 223 1.99 15.52 -0.48
CA GLU A 223 2.24 16.84 0.09
C GLU A 223 1.54 17.03 1.44
N HIS A 224 2.30 17.42 2.46
CA HIS A 224 1.80 17.79 3.78
C HIS A 224 2.54 19.02 4.31
N ALA A 225 1.79 20.00 4.81
CA ALA A 225 2.34 21.12 5.58
C ALA A 225 2.66 20.67 7.02
N ASP A 226 3.63 19.77 7.15
CA ASP A 226 4.05 19.15 8.41
C ASP A 226 5.59 19.11 8.52
N SER A 227 6.11 18.54 9.60
CA SER A 227 7.55 18.31 9.79
C SER A 227 8.11 17.36 8.73
N PHE A 228 9.37 17.57 8.37
CA PHE A 228 10.06 16.70 7.41
C PHE A 228 10.07 15.23 7.84
N ALA A 229 10.38 14.96 9.12
CA ALA A 229 10.14 13.65 9.72
C ALA A 229 8.65 13.48 10.00
N LEU A 230 8.06 12.39 9.50
CA LEU A 230 6.65 12.07 9.70
C LEU A 230 6.36 11.84 11.19
N ARG A 231 5.30 12.44 11.69
CA ARG A 231 4.85 12.28 13.09
C ARG A 231 4.08 10.98 13.28
N SER A 232 4.07 10.48 14.51
CA SER A 232 3.15 9.40 14.89
C SER A 232 1.70 9.85 14.71
N THR A 233 0.89 8.99 14.10
CA THR A 233 -0.57 9.17 13.98
C THR A 233 -1.37 8.30 14.95
N MET A 234 -0.67 7.66 15.91
CA MET A 234 -1.27 6.94 17.04
C MET A 234 -1.61 7.88 18.18
#